data_AF-A0A9E4CJP7-F1
#
_entry.id   AF-A0A9E4CJP7-F1
#
_cell.length_a   1.000
_cell.length_b   1.000
_cell.length_c   1.000
_cell.angle_alpha   90.00
_cell.angle_beta   90.00
_cell.angle_gamma   90.00
#
_symmetry.space_group_name_H-M   'P 1'
#
loop_
_entity.id
_entity.type
_entity.pdbx_description
1 polymer ?
#
loop_
_entity_poly.entity_id
_entity_poly.type
_entity_poly.pdbx_seq_one_letter_code
_entity_poly.pdbx_strand_id
1 'polypeptide(L)' 'MKRWLSSIIDIRKGEVLVTTLMVLNIYLILVTYYLLKPARDSLFISVAGAKNLPLVFILIALVV' A
#
# COMPACT_ATOMS: atom_id res chain seq x y z
N MET A 1 -6.27 -29.30 2.46
CA MET A 1 -5.93 -27.93 2.03
C MET A 1 -6.78 -27.41 0.86
N LYS A 2 -6.90 -28.12 -0.29
CA LYS A 2 -7.68 -27.64 -1.46
C LYS A 2 -9.14 -27.26 -1.18
N ARG A 3 -9.84 -27.94 -0.27
CA ARG A 3 -11.27 -27.70 0.03
C ARG A 3 -11.55 -26.49 0.94
N TRP A 4 -10.54 -26.06 1.71
CA TRP A 4 -10.65 -24.85 2.54
C TRP A 4 -10.43 -23.58 1.71
N LEU A 5 -9.46 -23.62 0.78
CA LEU A 5 -9.23 -22.51 -0.16
C LEU A 5 -10.45 -22.23 -1.03
N SER A 6 -11.14 -23.27 -1.53
CA SER A 6 -12.33 -23.11 -2.36
C SER A 6 -13.56 -22.59 -1.59
N SER A 7 -13.56 -22.67 -0.26
CA SER A 7 -14.66 -22.17 0.56
C SER A 7 -14.55 -20.68 0.86
N ILE A 8 -13.33 -20.13 0.80
CA ILE A 8 -13.05 -18.71 1.08
C ILE A 8 -12.89 -17.94 -0.23
N ILE A 9 -12.35 -18.60 -1.26
CA ILE A 9 -12.08 -18.03 -2.57
C ILE A 9 -13.04 -18.70 -3.56
N ASP A 10 -14.26 -18.18 -3.64
CA ASP A 10 -15.25 -18.59 -4.63
C ASP A 10 -15.06 -17.78 -5.92
N ILE A 11 -14.08 -18.18 -6.73
CA ILE A 11 -13.87 -17.60 -8.06
C ILE A 11 -14.67 -18.45 -9.06
N ARG A 12 -15.69 -17.84 -9.65
CA ARG A 12 -16.52 -18.49 -10.67
C ARG A 12 -15.68 -18.86 -11.89
N LYS A 13 -15.95 -20.03 -12.48
CA LYS A 13 -15.29 -20.48 -13.71
C LYS A 13 -15.57 -19.47 -14.83
N GLY A 14 -14.50 -18.86 -15.37
CA GLY A 14 -14.57 -17.80 -16.38
C GLY A 14 -14.16 -16.42 -15.88
N GLU A 15 -14.18 -16.18 -14.57
CA GLU A 15 -13.84 -14.87 -13.98
C GLU A 15 -12.39 -14.78 -13.51
N VAL A 16 -11.63 -15.89 -13.57
CA VAL A 16 -10.25 -15.99 -13.08
C VAL A 16 -9.34 -14.90 -13.65
N LEU A 17 -9.46 -14.59 -14.94
CA LEU A 17 -8.64 -13.55 -15.56
C LEU A 17 -8.94 -12.16 -14.98
N VAL A 18 -10.22 -11.80 -14.88
CA VAL A 18 -10.66 -10.50 -14.36
C VAL A 18 -10.31 -10.37 -12.88
N THR A 19 -10.55 -11.39 -12.08
CA THR A 19 -10.18 -11.42 -10.66
C THR A 19 -8.67 -11.29 -10.47
N THR A 20 -7.86 -11.96 -11.31
CA THR A 20 -6.40 -11.86 -11.25
C THR A 20 -5.93 -10.44 -11.61
N LEU A 21 -6.52 -9.83 -12.64
CA LEU A 21 -6.23 -8.45 -13.03
C LEU A 21 -6.62 -7.45 -11.93
N MET A 22 -7.76 -7.64 -11.27
CA MET A 22 -8.19 -6.84 -10.12
C MET A 22 -7.24 -6.97 -8.93
N VAL A 23 -6.85 -8.21 -8.58
CA VAL A 23 -5.87 -8.46 -7.51
C VAL A 23 -4.54 -7.80 -7.84
N LEU A 24 -4.06 -7.93 -9.09
CA LEU A 24 -2.81 -7.29 -9.52
C LEU A 24 -2.92 -5.77 -9.48
N ASN A 25 -4.04 -5.20 -9.91
CA ASN A 25 -4.27 -3.76 -9.87
C ASN A 25 -4.22 -3.23 -8.43
N ILE A 26 -4.97 -3.84 -7.52
CA ILE A 26 -4.97 -3.46 -6.10
C ILE A 26 -3.59 -3.64 -5.49
N TYR A 27 -2.92 -4.75 -5.81
CA TYR A 27 -1.55 -5.01 -5.35
C TYR A 27 -0.60 -3.88 -5.80
N LEU A 28 -0.64 -3.48 -7.08
CA LEU A 28 0.21 -2.40 -7.58
C LEU A 28 -0.09 -1.07 -6.88
N ILE A 29 -1.36 -0.72 -6.68
CA ILE A 29 -1.76 0.49 -5.96
C ILE A 29 -1.19 0.47 -4.53
N LEU A 30 -1.35 -0.64 -3.82
CA LEU A 30 -0.84 -0.80 -2.46
C LEU A 30 0.68 -0.72 -2.44
N VAL A 31 1.38 -1.40 -3.34
CA VAL A 31 2.84 -1.37 -3.44
C VAL A 31 3.32 0.07 -3.64
N THR A 32 2.74 0.82 -4.58
CA THR A 32 3.08 2.23 -4.80
C THR A 32 2.81 3.06 -3.55
N TYR A 33 1.67 2.88 -2.91
CA TYR A 33 1.32 3.60 -1.67
C TYR A 33 2.29 3.31 -0.52
N TYR A 34 2.67 2.05 -0.33
CA TYR A 34 3.59 1.65 0.73
C TYR A 34 5.03 2.08 0.46
N LEU A 35 5.47 2.08 -0.80
CA LEU A 35 6.78 2.60 -1.20
C LEU A 35 6.86 4.13 -1.05
N LEU A 36 5.74 4.84 -1.19
CA LEU A 36 5.69 6.30 -1.02
C LEU A 36 6.10 6.75 0.38
N LYS A 37 5.77 5.97 1.43
CA LYS A 37 6.12 6.30 2.82
C LYS A 37 7.64 6.43 3.04
N PRO A 38 8.46 5.38 2.83
CA PRO A 38 9.90 5.47 3.03
C PRO A 38 10.56 6.38 1.98
N ALA A 39 10.04 6.46 0.76
CA ALA A 39 10.56 7.38 -0.25
C ALA A 39 10.39 8.85 0.19
N ARG A 40 9.21 9.22 0.69
CA ARG A 40 8.97 10.56 1.25
C ARG A 40 9.84 10.82 2.48
N ASP A 41 9.91 9.88 3.41
CA ASP A 41 10.62 10.07 4.67
C ASP A 41 12.14 10.18 4.44
N SER A 42 12.70 9.38 3.52
CA SER A 42 14.13 9.49 3.14
C SER A 42 14.44 10.80 2.41
N LEU A 43 13.57 11.23 1.48
CA LEU A 43 13.71 12.52 0.80
C LEU A 43 13.64 13.68 1.80
N PHE A 44 12.73 13.60 2.77
CA PHE A 44 12.60 14.60 3.82
C PHE A 44 13.86 14.68 4.69
N ILE A 45 14.41 13.54 5.12
CA ILE A 45 15.67 13.52 5.88
C ILE A 45 16.81 14.16 5.07
N SER A 46 16.87 13.91 3.76
CA SER A 46 17.89 14.49 2.89
C SER A 46 17.75 16.00 2.69
N VAL A 47 16.52 16.53 2.65
CA VAL A 47 16.27 17.95 2.31
C VAL A 47 16.13 18.82 3.56
N ALA A 48 15.40 18.36 4.57
CA ALA A 48 15.04 19.14 5.76
C ALA A 48 15.83 18.73 7.02
N GLY A 49 16.58 17.62 6.96
CA GLY A 49 17.38 17.12 8.08
C GLY A 49 16.56 16.35 9.13
N ALA A 50 17.13 15.29 9.67
CA ALA A 50 16.46 14.36 10.60
C ALA A 50 15.91 15.03 11.88
N LYS A 51 16.46 16.17 12.30
CA LYS A 51 16.00 16.93 13.49
C LYS A 51 14.60 17.52 13.33
N ASN A 52 14.16 17.80 12.10
CA ASN A 52 12.87 18.47 11.83
C ASN A 52 11.71 17.48 11.61
N LEU A 53 11.99 16.17 11.56
CA LEU A 53 11.01 15.11 11.36
C LEU A 53 9.84 15.14 12.39
N PRO A 54 10.09 15.33 13.71
CA PRO A 54 9.02 15.35 14.70
C PRO A 54 8.06 16.53 14.53
N LEU A 55 8.60 17.71 14.20
CA LEU A 55 7.79 18.91 13.96
C LEU A 55 6.87 18.74 12.75
N VAL A 56 7.36 18.12 11.68
CA VAL A 56 6.53 17.88 10.49
C VAL A 56 5.44 16.86 10.74
N PHE A 57 5.69 15.82 11.54
CA PHE A 57 4.61 14.91 11.95
C PHE A 57 3.54 15.60 12.79
N ILE A 58 3.92 16.50 13.70
CA ILE A 58 2.99 17.29 14.50
C ILE A 58 2.15 18.21 13.60
N LEU A 59 2.78 18.88 12.63
CA LEU A 59 2.07 19.74 11.68
C LEU A 59 1.11 18.96 10.79
N ILE A 60 1.52 17.78 10.29
CA ILE A 60 0.65 16.90 9.50
C ILE A 60 -0.57 16.49 10.33
N ALA A 61 -0.38 16.08 11.59
CA ALA A 61 -1.46 15.66 12.49
C ALA A 61 -2.41 16.79 12.90
N LEU A 62 -2.05 18.06 12.70
CA LEU A 62 -2.94 19.20 12.92
C LEU A 62 -3.76 19.56 11.68
N VAL A 63 -3.26 19.22 10.49
CA VAL A 63 -3.90 19.55 9.21
C VAL A 63 -4.81 18.41 8.72
N VAL A 64 -4.47 17.17 9.05
CA VAL A 64 -5.19 15.93 8.67
C VAL A 64 -5.67 15.23 9.93
#